data_AF-A0A8T4MKW9-F1
#
_entry.id   AF-A0A8T4MKW9-F1
#
_cell.length_a   1.000
_cell.length_b   1.000
_cell.length_c   1.000
_cell.angle_alpha   90.00
_cell.angle_beta   90.00
_cell.angle_gamma   90.00
#
_symmetry.space_group_name_H-M   'P 1'
#
loop_
_entity.id
_entity.type
_entity.pdbx_description
1 polymer ?
#
loop_
_entity_poly.entity_id
_entity_poly.type
_entity_poly.pdbx_seq_one_letter_code
_entity_poly.pdbx_strand_id
1 'polypeptide(L)'
;MNILDLHKVGLTGGEIKVYNALLELGETTRTELAQKSGISPSKIYDVCNRLVEKGLINSVKKNGIIHFSVASPNRIKDFLEQKEEEIKNEKEILNNMLPDLLLKYNKTKDKTDIEVFYGWEGMKTIYSEISESLSKRDENLIFGASMGRDHKKADQFFSHYYTKVEKKKYNIKIIFNDEVRGHVERTNYFVKSKIHEVRYLHQNTFTELNVYKNTVLIIMLLEKPIIIRIKNKDACDSFRKFFDTMWKIAKS
;
A
#
# COMPACT_ATOMS: atom_id res chain seq x y z
N MET A 1 7.56 -46.16 10.05
CA MET A 1 6.54 -45.27 9.47
C MET A 1 5.82 -44.59 10.61
N ASN A 2 5.84 -43.25 10.69
CA ASN A 2 5.25 -42.53 11.82
C ASN A 2 3.83 -42.10 11.46
N ILE A 3 2.81 -42.70 12.06
CA ILE A 3 1.41 -42.36 11.78
C ILE A 3 1.07 -40.90 12.11
N LEU A 4 1.89 -40.25 12.96
CA LEU A 4 1.78 -38.83 13.26
C LEU A 4 2.07 -37.93 12.04
N ASP A 5 2.71 -38.45 10.99
CA ASP A 5 2.90 -37.71 9.74
C ASP A 5 1.58 -37.45 9.00
N LEU A 6 0.49 -38.15 9.33
CA LEU A 6 -0.85 -37.84 8.82
C LEU A 6 -1.33 -36.43 9.20
N HIS A 7 -0.71 -35.77 10.20
CA HIS A 7 -0.99 -34.36 10.46
C HIS A 7 -0.59 -33.47 9.28
N LYS A 8 0.49 -33.82 8.56
CA LYS A 8 0.96 -33.10 7.36
C LYS A 8 -0.02 -33.24 6.20
N VAL A 9 -0.80 -34.31 6.21
CA VAL A 9 -1.87 -34.58 5.24
C VAL A 9 -3.15 -33.81 5.61
N GLY A 10 -3.23 -33.21 6.80
CA GLY A 10 -4.36 -32.40 7.25
C GLY A 10 -5.34 -33.11 8.17
N LEU A 11 -4.91 -34.21 8.81
CA LEU A 11 -5.67 -34.81 9.91
C LEU A 11 -5.34 -34.12 11.22
N THR A 12 -6.36 -33.93 12.06
CA THR A 12 -6.18 -33.40 13.42
C THR A 12 -5.62 -34.48 14.35
N GLY A 13 -5.04 -34.08 15.50
CA GLY A 13 -4.54 -35.05 16.47
C GLY A 13 -5.62 -36.04 16.97
N GLY A 14 -6.88 -35.62 17.04
CA GLY A 14 -7.99 -36.51 17.39
C GLY A 14 -8.29 -37.53 16.29
N GLU A 15 -8.26 -37.10 15.04
CA GLU A 15 -8.48 -37.96 13.86
C GLU A 15 -7.38 -39.00 13.71
N ILE A 16 -6.12 -38.62 13.94
CA ILE A 16 -4.98 -39.55 13.88
C ILE A 16 -5.11 -40.64 14.95
N LYS A 17 -5.52 -40.28 16.17
CA LYS A 17 -5.75 -41.26 17.26
C LYS A 17 -6.84 -42.25 16.91
N VAL A 18 -7.95 -41.78 16.35
CA VAL A 18 -9.07 -42.63 15.93
C VAL A 18 -8.66 -43.53 14.77
N TYR A 19 -8.00 -42.97 13.76
CA TYR A 19 -7.51 -43.73 12.60
C TYR A 19 -6.51 -44.82 13.02
N ASN A 20 -5.56 -44.50 13.91
CA ASN A 20 -4.63 -45.49 14.46
C ASN A 20 -5.34 -46.58 15.25
N ALA A 21 -6.31 -46.21 16.10
CA ALA A 21 -7.09 -47.19 16.86
C ALA A 21 -7.88 -48.14 15.94
N LEU A 22 -8.43 -47.65 14.83
CA LEU A 22 -9.11 -48.48 13.83
C LEU A 22 -8.13 -49.39 13.05
N LEU A 23 -6.89 -48.96 12.80
CA LEU A 23 -5.87 -49.84 12.21
C LEU A 23 -5.51 -51.01 13.13
N GLU A 24 -5.50 -50.77 14.44
CA GLU A 24 -5.18 -51.81 15.44
C GLU A 24 -6.36 -52.74 15.74
N LEU A 25 -7.58 -52.20 15.83
CA LEU A 25 -8.78 -52.96 16.18
C LEU A 25 -9.49 -53.60 14.98
N GLY A 26 -9.30 -53.07 13.78
CA GLY A 26 -10.12 -53.41 12.63
C GLY A 26 -11.52 -52.79 12.72
N GLU A 27 -12.55 -53.54 12.29
CA GLU A 27 -13.93 -53.09 12.37
C GLU A 27 -14.45 -53.16 13.82
N THR A 28 -14.90 -52.04 14.37
CA THR A 28 -15.27 -51.94 15.79
C THR A 28 -16.41 -50.95 16.01
N THR A 29 -16.98 -50.95 17.21
CA THR A 29 -18.04 -50.02 17.61
C THR A 29 -17.49 -48.72 18.17
N ARG A 30 -18.33 -47.69 18.24
CA ARG A 30 -17.99 -46.39 18.85
C ARG A 30 -17.41 -46.53 20.27
N THR A 31 -17.96 -47.42 21.09
CA THR A 31 -17.61 -47.53 22.52
C THR A 31 -16.18 -48.03 22.69
N GLU A 32 -15.86 -49.13 22.00
CA GLU A 32 -14.51 -49.70 21.96
C GLU A 32 -13.50 -48.72 21.35
N LEU A 33 -13.91 -48.02 20.28
CA LEU A 33 -13.07 -47.04 19.62
C LEU A 33 -12.74 -45.85 20.51
N ALA A 34 -13.70 -45.35 21.30
CA ALA A 34 -13.47 -44.27 22.27
C ALA A 34 -12.47 -44.70 23.36
N GLN A 35 -12.60 -45.91 23.89
CA GLN A 35 -11.67 -46.46 24.88
C GLN A 35 -10.26 -46.60 24.33
N LYS A 36 -10.10 -47.18 23.13
CA LYS A 36 -8.79 -47.44 22.52
C LYS A 36 -8.09 -46.16 22.05
N SER A 37 -8.83 -45.23 21.44
CA SER A 37 -8.26 -43.97 20.93
C SER A 37 -7.98 -42.93 22.02
N GLY A 38 -8.55 -43.11 23.23
CA GLY A 38 -8.47 -42.11 24.31
C GLY A 38 -9.23 -40.82 24.01
N ILE A 39 -10.17 -40.84 23.05
CA ILE A 39 -11.05 -39.72 22.73
C ILE A 39 -12.30 -39.82 23.60
N SER A 40 -12.74 -38.69 24.17
CA SER A 40 -13.93 -38.65 25.00
C SER A 40 -15.17 -39.16 24.24
N PRO A 41 -16.06 -39.95 24.87
CA PRO A 41 -17.28 -40.46 24.22
C PRO A 41 -18.19 -39.39 23.63
N SER A 42 -18.13 -38.15 24.15
CA SER A 42 -18.88 -37.00 23.62
C SER A 42 -18.33 -36.45 22.30
N LYS A 43 -17.07 -36.72 21.95
CA LYS A 43 -16.39 -36.17 20.75
C LYS A 43 -16.09 -37.22 19.69
N ILE A 44 -16.11 -38.50 20.04
CA ILE A 44 -15.74 -39.59 19.13
C ILE A 44 -16.63 -39.60 17.89
N TYR A 45 -17.93 -39.28 18.03
CA TYR A 45 -18.86 -39.26 16.91
C TYR A 45 -18.48 -38.19 15.88
N ASP A 46 -18.18 -36.98 16.33
CA ASP A 46 -17.77 -35.88 15.45
C ASP A 46 -16.43 -36.18 14.76
N VAL A 47 -15.49 -36.82 15.47
CA VAL A 47 -14.20 -37.22 14.89
C VAL A 47 -14.40 -38.29 13.81
N CYS A 48 -15.22 -39.30 14.08
CA CYS A 48 -15.56 -40.33 13.10
C CYS A 48 -16.28 -39.74 11.89
N ASN A 49 -17.25 -38.86 12.08
CA ASN A 49 -17.98 -38.23 10.98
C ASN A 49 -17.05 -37.43 10.07
N ARG A 50 -16.13 -36.63 10.63
CA ARG A 50 -15.14 -35.91 9.82
C ARG A 50 -14.22 -36.86 9.05
N LEU A 51 -13.83 -37.99 9.63
CA LEU A 51 -13.03 -38.99 8.93
C LEU A 51 -13.82 -39.72 7.82
N VAL A 52 -15.12 -39.92 8.02
CA VAL A 52 -16.03 -40.46 7.00
C VAL A 52 -16.20 -39.46 5.86
N GLU A 53 -16.43 -38.17 6.17
CA GLU A 53 -16.52 -37.09 5.18
C GLU A 53 -15.23 -36.95 4.36
N LYS A 54 -14.07 -37.14 4.98
CA LYS A 54 -12.76 -37.20 4.29
C LYS A 54 -12.55 -38.51 3.50
N GLY A 55 -13.46 -39.47 3.58
CA GLY A 55 -13.36 -40.77 2.90
C GLY A 55 -12.29 -41.71 3.46
N LEU A 56 -11.77 -41.43 4.66
CA LEU A 56 -10.64 -42.16 5.26
C LEU A 56 -11.08 -43.34 6.14
N ILE A 57 -12.34 -43.35 6.59
CA ILE A 57 -12.93 -44.47 7.30
C ILE A 57 -14.31 -44.77 6.72
N ASN A 58 -14.77 -46.00 6.91
CA ASN A 58 -16.11 -46.44 6.56
C ASN A 58 -17.00 -46.47 7.81
N SER A 59 -18.30 -46.25 7.63
CA SER A 59 -19.32 -46.47 8.65
C SER A 59 -20.41 -47.39 8.12
N VAL A 60 -20.69 -48.50 8.81
CA VAL A 60 -21.72 -49.48 8.43
C VAL A 60 -22.61 -49.77 9.62
N LYS A 61 -23.93 -49.79 9.42
CA LYS A 61 -24.89 -50.15 10.47
C LYS A 61 -25.18 -51.65 10.42
N LYS A 62 -24.81 -52.40 11.46
CA LYS A 62 -25.08 -53.83 11.62
C LYS A 62 -25.94 -54.04 12.87
N ASN A 63 -27.08 -54.73 12.73
CA ASN A 63 -28.01 -55.00 13.84
C ASN A 63 -28.37 -53.76 14.68
N GLY A 64 -28.56 -52.59 14.02
CA GLY A 64 -28.88 -51.34 14.70
C GLY A 64 -27.68 -50.55 15.25
N ILE A 65 -26.49 -51.14 15.29
CA ILE A 65 -25.26 -50.55 15.84
C ILE A 65 -24.36 -50.07 14.70
N ILE A 66 -23.75 -48.89 14.84
CA ILE A 66 -22.80 -48.36 13.86
C ILE A 66 -21.41 -48.93 14.16
N HIS A 67 -20.82 -49.54 13.15
CA HIS A 67 -19.45 -50.03 13.13
C HIS A 67 -18.60 -49.13 12.22
N PHE A 68 -17.37 -48.89 12.64
CA PHE A 68 -16.38 -48.13 11.90
C PHE A 68 -15.19 -49.00 11.56
N SER A 69 -14.59 -48.78 10.39
CA SER A 69 -13.38 -49.46 9.95
C SER A 69 -12.53 -48.52 9.08
N VAL A 70 -11.23 -48.78 8.98
CA VAL A 70 -10.34 -48.02 8.10
C VAL A 70 -10.73 -48.27 6.64
N ALA A 71 -10.86 -47.20 5.85
CA ALA A 71 -10.96 -47.33 4.41
C ALA A 71 -9.58 -47.73 3.83
N SER A 72 -9.53 -48.15 2.56
CA SER A 72 -8.23 -48.47 1.94
C SER A 72 -7.26 -47.29 2.10
N PRO A 73 -6.01 -47.47 2.57
CA PRO A 73 -5.04 -46.39 2.70
C PRO A 73 -4.79 -45.61 1.40
N ASN A 74 -5.08 -46.19 0.24
CA ASN A 74 -5.05 -45.50 -1.06
C ASN A 74 -6.01 -44.29 -1.10
N ARG A 75 -7.08 -44.28 -0.29
CA ARG A 75 -8.01 -43.16 -0.14
C ARG A 75 -7.35 -41.89 0.40
N ILE A 76 -6.20 -42.01 1.07
CA ILE A 76 -5.41 -40.85 1.49
C ILE A 76 -4.91 -40.06 0.26
N LYS A 77 -4.60 -40.76 -0.83
CA LYS A 77 -4.23 -40.13 -2.10
C LYS A 77 -5.41 -39.37 -2.70
N ASP A 78 -6.57 -40.02 -2.79
CA ASP A 78 -7.81 -39.42 -3.32
C ASP A 78 -8.20 -38.16 -2.50
N PHE A 79 -8.06 -38.22 -1.18
CA PHE A 79 -8.29 -37.08 -0.28
C PHE A 79 -7.36 -35.89 -0.59
N LEU A 80 -6.08 -36.17 -0.89
CA LEU A 80 -5.13 -35.11 -1.26
C LEU A 80 -5.43 -34.53 -2.65
N GLU A 81 -5.81 -35.37 -3.62
CA GLU A 81 -6.19 -34.93 -4.97
C GLU A 81 -7.45 -34.03 -4.91
N GLN A 82 -8.47 -34.42 -4.14
CA GLN A 82 -9.66 -33.60 -3.92
C GLN A 82 -9.31 -32.24 -3.29
N LYS A 83 -8.43 -32.23 -2.30
CA LYS A 83 -8.00 -31.00 -1.64
C LYS A 83 -7.23 -30.07 -2.59
N GLU A 84 -6.43 -30.62 -3.49
CA GLU A 84 -5.75 -29.85 -4.52
C GLU A 84 -6.75 -29.17 -5.47
N GLU A 85 -7.81 -29.88 -5.87
CA GLU A 85 -8.89 -29.35 -6.70
C GLU A 85 -9.68 -28.25 -5.99
N GLU A 86 -10.02 -28.44 -4.70
CA GLU A 86 -10.69 -27.43 -3.88
C GLU A 86 -9.87 -26.13 -3.79
N ILE A 87 -8.56 -26.24 -3.48
CA ILE A 87 -7.65 -25.08 -3.43
C ILE A 87 -7.56 -24.39 -4.79
N LYS A 88 -7.58 -25.15 -5.89
CA LYS A 88 -7.56 -24.57 -7.23
C LYS A 88 -8.82 -23.73 -7.48
N ASN A 89 -10.00 -24.26 -7.13
CA ASN A 89 -11.27 -23.56 -7.26
C ASN A 89 -11.32 -22.30 -6.38
N GLU A 90 -10.85 -22.37 -5.14
CA GLU A 90 -10.75 -21.22 -4.23
C GLU A 90 -9.85 -20.11 -4.80
N LYS A 91 -8.73 -20.47 -5.43
CA LYS A 91 -7.84 -19.51 -6.11
C LYS A 91 -8.53 -18.82 -7.27
N GLU A 92 -9.33 -19.53 -8.06
CA GLU A 92 -10.09 -18.92 -9.17
C GLU A 92 -11.12 -17.90 -8.64
N ILE A 93 -11.86 -18.24 -7.58
CA ILE A 93 -12.79 -17.32 -6.92
C ILE A 93 -12.05 -16.08 -6.40
N LEU A 94 -10.91 -16.27 -5.74
CA LEU A 94 -10.09 -15.17 -5.24
C LEU A 94 -9.61 -14.26 -6.37
N ASN A 95 -9.10 -14.82 -7.47
CA ASN A 95 -8.62 -14.05 -8.62
C ASN A 95 -9.73 -13.17 -9.23
N ASN A 96 -10.98 -13.64 -9.19
CA ASN A 96 -12.13 -12.86 -9.66
C ASN A 96 -12.52 -11.73 -8.69
N MET A 97 -12.42 -11.96 -7.38
CA MET A 97 -12.82 -10.97 -6.35
C MET A 97 -11.71 -9.98 -5.97
N LEU A 98 -10.44 -10.36 -6.12
CA LEU A 98 -9.30 -9.58 -5.67
C LEU A 98 -9.21 -8.18 -6.30
N PRO A 99 -9.48 -7.97 -7.61
CA PRO A 99 -9.47 -6.64 -8.21
C PRO A 99 -10.43 -5.67 -7.51
N ASP A 100 -11.67 -6.11 -7.23
CA ASP A 100 -12.67 -5.29 -6.55
C ASP A 100 -12.30 -4.98 -5.11
N LEU A 101 -11.70 -5.96 -4.41
CA LEU A 101 -11.18 -5.75 -3.05
C LEU A 101 -10.05 -4.73 -3.04
N LEU A 102 -9.11 -4.79 -4.00
CA LEU A 102 -8.03 -3.82 -4.14
C LEU A 102 -8.57 -2.42 -4.48
N LEU A 103 -9.58 -2.32 -5.34
CA LEU A 103 -10.24 -1.04 -5.66
C LEU A 103 -10.89 -0.42 -4.42
N LYS A 104 -11.59 -1.23 -3.60
CA LYS A 104 -12.18 -0.75 -2.34
C LYS A 104 -11.11 -0.36 -1.33
N TYR A 105 -10.06 -1.16 -1.18
CA TYR A 105 -8.93 -0.90 -0.29
C TYR A 105 -8.22 0.42 -0.63
N ASN A 106 -7.95 0.66 -1.92
CA ASN A 106 -7.30 1.90 -2.40
C ASN A 106 -8.19 3.13 -2.27
N LYS A 107 -9.52 2.97 -2.26
CA LYS A 107 -10.45 4.08 -1.95
C LYS A 107 -10.44 4.45 -0.46
N THR A 108 -10.12 3.51 0.42
CA THR A 108 -10.17 3.69 1.88
C THR A 108 -8.83 4.03 2.53
N LYS A 109 -7.70 3.80 1.85
CA LYS A 109 -6.37 4.20 2.35
C LYS A 109 -6.24 5.72 2.17
N ASP A 110 -5.90 6.42 3.25
CA ASP A 110 -5.89 7.88 3.35
C ASP A 110 -5.43 8.58 2.06
N LYS A 111 -6.26 9.50 1.56
CA LYS A 111 -5.98 10.34 0.37
C LYS A 111 -4.75 11.25 0.52
N THR A 112 -4.04 11.16 1.63
CA THR A 112 -2.96 12.05 2.03
C THR A 112 -1.70 11.25 2.24
N ASP A 113 -0.81 11.29 1.26
CA ASP A 113 0.56 10.80 1.37
C ASP A 113 1.46 11.98 1.77
N ILE A 114 2.13 11.87 2.92
CA ILE A 114 3.01 12.92 3.48
C ILE A 114 4.42 12.36 3.65
N GLU A 115 5.39 13.03 3.03
CA GLU A 115 6.80 12.66 3.10
C GLU A 115 7.66 13.87 3.44
N VAL A 116 8.77 13.64 4.15
CA VAL A 116 9.74 14.68 4.50
C VAL A 116 11.09 14.36 3.87
N PHE A 117 11.64 15.33 3.14
CA PHE A 117 12.93 15.24 2.48
C PHE A 117 13.91 16.24 3.12
N TYR A 118 15.18 15.85 3.18
CA TYR A 118 16.22 16.62 3.85
C TYR A 118 17.37 16.95 2.89
N GLY A 119 17.87 18.17 3.03
CA GLY A 119 19.03 18.67 2.32
C GLY A 119 18.82 18.87 0.82
N TRP A 120 19.93 19.15 0.15
CA TRP A 120 19.95 19.48 -1.28
C TRP A 120 19.70 18.27 -2.19
N GLU A 121 20.04 17.06 -1.74
CA GLU A 121 19.66 15.85 -2.48
C GLU A 121 18.14 15.64 -2.43
N GLY A 122 17.50 15.91 -1.28
CA GLY A 122 16.04 15.93 -1.17
C GLY A 122 15.39 16.94 -2.12
N MET A 123 15.95 18.16 -2.21
CA MET A 123 15.52 19.17 -3.19
C MET A 123 15.65 18.64 -4.62
N LYS A 124 16.79 18.03 -5.00
CA LYS A 124 16.99 17.49 -6.36
C LYS A 124 15.97 16.43 -6.71
N THR A 125 15.67 15.52 -5.79
CA THR A 125 14.65 14.47 -5.99
C THR A 125 13.29 15.10 -6.27
N ILE A 126 12.85 16.03 -5.42
CA ILE A 126 11.53 16.66 -5.53
C ILE A 126 11.41 17.49 -6.82
N TYR A 127 12.38 18.34 -7.13
CA TYR A 127 12.31 19.18 -8.32
C TYR A 127 12.47 18.37 -9.62
N SER A 128 13.17 17.24 -9.59
CA SER A 128 13.20 16.33 -10.75
C SER A 128 11.81 15.73 -11.00
N GLU A 129 11.12 15.28 -9.95
CA GLU A 129 9.74 14.81 -10.04
C GLU A 129 8.78 15.89 -10.57
N ILE A 130 8.89 17.14 -10.11
CA ILE A 130 8.08 18.25 -10.66
C ILE A 130 8.31 18.36 -12.17
N SER A 131 9.58 18.39 -12.60
CA SER A 131 9.91 18.54 -14.03
C SER A 131 9.49 17.34 -14.88
N GLU A 132 9.47 16.14 -14.32
CA GLU A 132 9.03 14.93 -15.01
C GLU A 132 7.51 14.85 -15.10
N SER A 133 6.80 15.32 -14.06
CA SER A 133 5.35 15.23 -13.97
C SER A 133 4.63 16.36 -14.71
N LEU A 134 5.20 17.55 -14.85
CA LEU A 134 4.54 18.70 -15.49
C LEU A 134 4.81 18.81 -17.00
N SER A 135 3.83 19.36 -17.72
CA SER A 135 3.82 19.54 -19.17
C SER A 135 3.29 20.92 -19.56
N LYS A 136 3.33 21.28 -20.85
CA LYS A 136 2.95 22.62 -21.37
C LYS A 136 1.58 23.14 -20.92
N ARG A 137 0.63 22.26 -20.58
CA ARG A 137 -0.73 22.66 -20.14
C ARG A 137 -0.87 22.77 -18.63
N ASP A 138 0.15 22.38 -17.88
CA ASP A 138 0.14 22.42 -16.43
C ASP A 138 0.68 23.76 -15.90
N GLU A 139 0.31 24.04 -14.66
CA GLU A 139 0.73 25.24 -13.92
C GLU A 139 1.31 24.85 -12.57
N ASN A 140 2.39 25.54 -12.18
CA ASN A 140 2.99 25.48 -10.87
C ASN A 140 2.81 26.83 -10.15
N LEU A 141 2.18 26.80 -8.97
CA LEU A 141 1.91 27.98 -8.15
C LEU A 141 2.89 28.04 -6.99
N ILE A 142 3.61 29.15 -6.87
CA ILE A 142 4.70 29.30 -5.90
C ILE A 142 4.49 30.59 -5.10
N PHE A 143 4.55 30.53 -3.77
CA PHE A 143 4.54 31.72 -2.94
C PHE A 143 5.45 31.58 -1.72
N GLY A 144 6.09 32.68 -1.30
CA GLY A 144 7.12 32.63 -0.26
C GLY A 144 8.53 32.38 -0.78
N ALA A 145 8.74 32.47 -2.09
CA ALA A 145 10.05 32.30 -2.69
C ALA A 145 11.02 33.38 -2.17
N SER A 146 12.11 32.95 -1.55
CA SER A 146 13.05 33.80 -0.81
C SER A 146 14.49 33.59 -1.28
N MET A 147 15.41 34.40 -0.73
CA MET A 147 16.85 34.17 -0.93
C MET A 147 17.32 32.87 -0.27
N GLY A 148 16.64 32.44 0.79
CA GLY A 148 17.05 31.30 1.61
C GLY A 148 18.25 31.63 2.50
N ARG A 149 18.64 30.68 3.36
CA ARG A 149 19.81 30.84 4.26
C ARG A 149 21.16 30.68 3.54
N ASP A 150 21.19 29.92 2.45
CA ASP A 150 22.36 29.75 1.57
C ASP A 150 22.00 30.18 0.15
N HIS A 151 22.01 31.50 -0.09
CA HIS A 151 21.54 32.10 -1.34
C HIS A 151 22.34 31.65 -2.56
N LYS A 152 23.67 31.53 -2.45
CA LYS A 152 24.54 31.11 -3.57
C LYS A 152 24.18 29.71 -4.05
N LYS A 153 24.00 28.78 -3.11
CA LYS A 153 23.65 27.40 -3.45
C LYS A 153 22.23 27.28 -3.97
N ALA A 154 21.31 28.06 -3.42
CA ALA A 154 19.95 28.15 -3.93
C ALA A 154 19.92 28.68 -5.38
N ASP A 155 20.64 29.76 -5.68
CA ASP A 155 20.73 30.32 -7.04
C ASP A 155 21.28 29.30 -8.05
N GLN A 156 22.35 28.59 -7.68
CA GLN A 156 22.91 27.51 -8.51
C GLN A 156 21.90 26.39 -8.76
N PHE A 157 21.21 25.94 -7.71
CA PHE A 157 20.20 24.89 -7.80
C PHE A 157 19.06 25.28 -8.74
N PHE A 158 18.49 26.47 -8.52
CA PHE A 158 17.34 26.94 -9.29
C PHE A 158 17.70 27.26 -10.74
N SER A 159 18.89 27.83 -11.00
CA SER A 159 19.39 28.02 -12.37
C SER A 159 19.44 26.69 -13.14
N HIS A 160 19.94 25.61 -12.52
CA HIS A 160 19.92 24.29 -13.14
C HIS A 160 18.49 23.79 -13.37
N TYR A 161 17.60 23.94 -12.40
CA TYR A 161 16.20 23.52 -12.53
C TYR A 161 15.46 24.24 -13.66
N TYR A 162 15.68 25.54 -13.85
CA TYR A 162 15.03 26.33 -14.89
C TYR A 162 15.31 25.81 -16.31
N THR A 163 16.49 25.24 -16.55
CA THR A 163 16.79 24.57 -17.83
C THR A 163 15.87 23.37 -18.11
N LYS A 164 15.41 22.67 -17.06
CA LYS A 164 14.42 21.59 -17.19
C LYS A 164 13.02 22.15 -17.45
N VAL A 165 12.67 23.26 -16.81
CA VAL A 165 11.39 23.96 -17.01
C VAL A 165 11.25 24.44 -18.45
N GLU A 166 12.29 25.03 -19.03
CA GLU A 166 12.29 25.49 -20.44
C GLU A 166 12.01 24.35 -21.44
N LYS A 167 12.51 23.14 -21.16
CA LYS A 167 12.24 21.96 -21.98
C LYS A 167 10.79 21.50 -21.88
N LYS A 168 10.20 21.59 -20.68
CA LYS A 168 8.85 21.09 -20.38
C LYS A 168 7.74 22.11 -20.67
N LYS A 169 8.09 23.41 -20.65
CA LYS A 169 7.27 24.57 -21.03
C LYS A 169 5.97 24.74 -20.23
N TYR A 170 5.93 24.28 -18.97
CA TYR A 170 4.78 24.53 -18.09
C TYR A 170 4.80 25.96 -17.53
N ASN A 171 3.63 26.47 -17.14
CA ASN A 171 3.49 27.82 -16.57
C ASN A 171 3.94 27.82 -15.09
N ILE A 172 4.56 28.91 -14.67
CA ILE A 172 4.89 29.17 -13.26
C ILE A 172 4.33 30.55 -12.90
N LYS A 173 3.49 30.59 -11.86
CA LYS A 173 3.10 31.82 -11.18
C LYS A 173 3.81 31.88 -9.84
N ILE A 174 4.66 32.88 -9.65
CA ILE A 174 5.53 32.98 -8.48
C ILE A 174 5.34 34.31 -7.74
N ILE A 175 5.15 34.22 -6.42
CA ILE A 175 5.21 35.33 -5.48
C ILE A 175 6.53 35.26 -4.72
N PHE A 176 7.44 36.17 -5.04
CA PHE A 176 8.68 36.36 -4.30
C PHE A 176 8.45 37.22 -3.04
N ASN A 177 9.30 37.02 -2.04
CA ASN A 177 9.48 38.01 -0.99
C ASN A 177 10.15 39.26 -1.58
N ASP A 178 9.84 40.43 -1.02
CA ASP A 178 10.42 41.72 -1.47
C ASP A 178 11.96 41.73 -1.43
N GLU A 179 12.60 40.97 -0.54
CA GLU A 179 14.07 40.86 -0.49
C GLU A 179 14.71 40.33 -1.78
N VAL A 180 13.96 39.58 -2.59
CA VAL A 180 14.45 39.01 -3.85
C VAL A 180 14.33 40.03 -4.99
N ARG A 181 13.65 41.16 -4.76
CA ARG A 181 13.47 42.20 -5.78
C ARG A 181 14.83 42.76 -6.19
N GLY A 182 15.13 42.72 -7.49
CA GLY A 182 16.42 43.16 -8.04
C GLY A 182 17.52 42.11 -8.00
N HIS A 183 17.31 40.94 -7.39
CA HIS A 183 18.26 39.83 -7.43
C HIS A 183 18.13 39.07 -8.76
N VAL A 184 18.95 39.45 -9.73
CA VAL A 184 18.80 39.06 -11.15
C VAL A 184 19.01 37.56 -11.32
N GLU A 185 19.95 36.97 -10.59
CA GLU A 185 20.29 35.54 -10.64
C GLU A 185 19.07 34.65 -10.36
N ARG A 186 18.15 35.10 -9.48
CA ARG A 186 16.94 34.34 -9.15
C ARG A 186 15.73 34.70 -10.02
N THR A 187 15.61 35.96 -10.42
CA THR A 187 14.35 36.51 -10.98
C THR A 187 14.33 36.60 -12.50
N ASN A 188 15.49 36.78 -13.15
CA ASN A 188 15.58 37.12 -14.57
C ASN A 188 14.97 36.06 -15.49
N TYR A 189 15.05 34.78 -15.07
CA TYR A 189 14.41 33.66 -15.76
C TYR A 189 12.90 33.87 -15.93
N PHE A 190 12.22 34.26 -14.86
CA PHE A 190 10.77 34.44 -14.88
C PHE A 190 10.38 35.76 -15.54
N VAL A 191 11.07 36.85 -15.20
CA VAL A 191 10.74 38.21 -15.70
C VAL A 191 10.88 38.31 -17.21
N LYS A 192 11.86 37.61 -17.81
CA LYS A 192 12.05 37.60 -19.28
C LYS A 192 11.14 36.61 -20.00
N SER A 193 10.49 35.71 -19.28
CA SER A 193 9.63 34.68 -19.87
C SER A 193 8.25 35.23 -20.20
N LYS A 194 7.71 34.85 -21.37
CA LYS A 194 6.33 35.20 -21.77
C LYS A 194 5.27 34.28 -21.15
N ILE A 195 5.69 33.19 -20.51
CA ILE A 195 4.79 32.15 -19.98
C ILE A 195 4.82 32.07 -18.46
N HIS A 196 5.60 32.91 -17.78
CA HIS A 196 5.64 32.95 -16.32
C HIS A 196 5.09 34.29 -15.84
N GLU A 197 4.49 34.28 -14.66
CA GLU A 197 3.99 35.49 -14.02
C GLU A 197 4.69 35.68 -12.68
N VAL A 198 5.13 36.90 -12.42
CA VAL A 198 5.89 37.27 -11.23
C VAL A 198 5.14 38.34 -10.47
N ARG A 199 5.04 38.14 -9.15
CA ARG A 199 4.63 39.17 -8.19
C ARG A 199 5.54 39.12 -6.97
N TYR A 200 5.42 40.13 -6.14
CA TYR A 200 6.19 40.34 -4.93
C TYR A 200 5.26 40.68 -3.77
N LEU A 201 5.60 40.21 -2.58
CA LEU A 201 4.89 40.53 -1.36
C LEU A 201 5.87 40.92 -0.25
N HIS A 202 5.46 41.89 0.57
CA HIS A 202 6.24 42.33 1.72
C HIS A 202 6.12 41.31 2.86
N GLN A 203 7.00 40.32 2.84
CA GLN A 203 7.07 39.27 3.86
C GLN A 203 8.52 38.80 4.03
N ASN A 204 8.86 38.36 5.24
CA ASN A 204 10.20 37.85 5.57
C ASN A 204 10.08 36.41 6.07
N THR A 205 10.06 35.46 5.14
CA THR A 205 9.96 34.02 5.43
C THR A 205 10.94 33.23 4.56
N PHE A 206 11.56 32.20 5.13
CA PHE A 206 12.37 31.24 4.38
C PHE A 206 11.54 30.05 3.88
N THR A 207 10.22 30.08 4.09
CA THR A 207 9.30 29.01 3.72
C THR A 207 8.58 29.36 2.43
N GLU A 208 8.82 28.55 1.41
CA GLU A 208 8.10 28.56 0.14
C GLU A 208 7.02 27.48 0.15
N LEU A 209 5.87 27.81 -0.43
CA LEU A 209 4.82 26.85 -0.74
C LEU A 209 4.71 26.71 -2.26
N ASN A 210 4.69 25.47 -2.72
CA ASN A 210 4.60 25.11 -4.13
C ASN A 210 3.38 24.20 -4.33
N VAL A 211 2.48 24.54 -5.25
CA VAL A 211 1.26 23.76 -5.52
C VAL A 211 1.19 23.42 -7.00
N TYR A 212 1.22 22.13 -7.30
CA TYR A 212 1.14 21.62 -8.66
C TYR A 212 0.31 20.33 -8.68
N LYS A 213 -0.52 20.15 -9.72
CA LYS A 213 -1.46 19.00 -9.80
C LYS A 213 -2.19 18.77 -8.46
N ASN A 214 -2.00 17.60 -7.85
CA ASN A 214 -2.53 17.18 -6.55
C ASN A 214 -1.43 17.08 -5.47
N THR A 215 -0.37 17.86 -5.60
CA THR A 215 0.74 17.91 -4.64
C THR A 215 0.98 19.34 -4.12
N VAL A 216 1.15 19.45 -2.81
CA VAL A 216 1.70 20.63 -2.13
C VAL A 216 3.09 20.31 -1.64
N LEU A 217 4.03 21.23 -1.82
CA LEU A 217 5.33 21.21 -1.16
C LEU A 217 5.44 22.40 -0.22
N ILE A 218 5.90 22.14 1.00
CA ILE A 218 6.33 23.15 1.94
C ILE A 218 7.85 23.07 2.02
N ILE A 219 8.54 24.09 1.54
CA ILE A 219 9.99 24.10 1.39
C ILE A 219 10.56 25.15 2.34
N MET A 220 11.25 24.71 3.38
CA MET A 220 12.06 25.59 4.22
C MET A 220 13.47 25.67 3.64
N LEU A 221 13.82 26.79 3.01
CA LEU A 221 15.08 27.01 2.31
C LEU A 221 16.21 27.41 3.28
N LEU A 222 16.53 26.49 4.19
CA LEU A 222 17.65 26.59 5.15
C LEU A 222 18.98 26.20 4.50
N GLU A 223 20.10 26.29 5.23
CA GLU A 223 21.42 25.80 4.73
C GLU A 223 21.37 24.32 4.31
N LYS A 224 20.58 23.53 5.06
CA LYS A 224 20.10 22.20 4.68
C LYS A 224 18.58 22.26 4.53
N PRO A 225 18.04 22.36 3.30
CA PRO A 225 16.61 22.51 3.09
C PRO A 225 15.79 21.38 3.71
N ILE A 226 14.56 21.67 4.10
CA ILE A 226 13.58 20.67 4.54
C ILE A 226 12.34 20.83 3.66
N ILE A 227 11.88 19.73 3.07
CA ILE A 227 10.74 19.72 2.16
C ILE A 227 9.70 18.76 2.71
N ILE A 228 8.48 19.25 2.92
CA ILE A 228 7.32 18.42 3.24
C ILE A 228 6.49 18.31 1.97
N ARG A 229 6.33 17.10 1.46
CA ARG A 229 5.43 16.80 0.34
C ARG A 229 4.11 16.29 0.89
N ILE A 230 3.01 16.84 0.40
CA ILE A 230 1.65 16.40 0.71
C ILE A 230 0.93 16.12 -0.60
N LYS A 231 0.64 14.86 -0.89
CA LYS A 231 -0.20 14.46 -2.02
C LYS A 231 -1.63 14.28 -1.53
N ASN A 232 -2.45 15.29 -1.73
CA ASN A 232 -3.88 15.27 -1.40
C ASN A 232 -4.61 16.34 -2.21
N LYS A 233 -5.68 15.94 -2.91
CA LYS A 233 -6.46 16.85 -3.76
C LYS A 233 -7.13 17.98 -2.97
N ASP A 234 -7.80 17.65 -1.86
CA ASP A 234 -8.55 18.62 -1.05
C ASP A 234 -7.62 19.66 -0.39
N ALA A 235 -6.42 19.23 0.02
CA ALA A 235 -5.36 20.12 0.47
C ALA A 235 -4.89 21.03 -0.66
N CYS A 236 -4.63 20.50 -1.86
CA CYS A 236 -4.23 21.31 -3.02
C CYS A 236 -5.27 22.35 -3.37
N ASP A 237 -6.55 21.98 -3.42
CA ASP A 237 -7.64 22.91 -3.72
C ASP A 237 -7.73 24.03 -2.66
N SER A 238 -7.42 23.73 -1.40
CA SER A 238 -7.34 24.72 -0.32
C SER A 238 -6.11 25.64 -0.48
N PHE A 239 -4.92 25.09 -0.73
CA PHE A 239 -3.70 25.88 -0.96
C PHE A 239 -3.74 26.72 -2.24
N ARG A 240 -4.46 26.29 -3.28
CA ARG A 240 -4.77 27.13 -4.45
C ARG A 240 -5.55 28.38 -4.06
N LYS A 241 -6.57 28.24 -3.20
CA LYS A 241 -7.34 29.40 -2.70
C LYS A 241 -6.49 30.35 -1.84
N PHE A 242 -5.58 29.81 -1.03
CA PHE A 242 -4.60 30.63 -0.31
C PHE A 242 -3.69 31.38 -1.28
N PHE A 243 -3.15 30.69 -2.29
CA PHE A 243 -2.36 31.31 -3.34
C PHE A 243 -3.14 32.44 -4.04
N ASP A 244 -4.38 32.19 -4.47
CA ASP A 244 -5.20 33.19 -5.17
C ASP A 244 -5.43 34.45 -4.32
N THR A 245 -5.59 34.27 -3.01
CA THR A 245 -5.74 35.38 -2.06
C THR A 245 -4.46 36.19 -1.96
N MET A 246 -3.31 35.51 -1.80
CA MET A 246 -2.00 36.16 -1.74
C MET A 246 -1.65 36.84 -3.07
N TRP A 247 -1.99 36.21 -4.19
CA TRP A 247 -1.78 36.72 -5.53
C TRP A 247 -2.44 38.07 -5.73
N LYS A 248 -3.70 38.24 -5.27
CA LYS A 248 -4.45 39.50 -5.35
C LYS A 248 -3.79 40.65 -4.59
N ILE A 249 -3.12 40.36 -3.48
CA ILE A 249 -2.46 41.37 -2.62
C ILE A 249 -1.04 41.66 -3.10
N ALA A 250 -0.38 40.67 -3.69
CA ALA A 250 0.97 40.79 -4.24
C ALA A 250 1.01 41.77 -5.43
N LYS A 251 2.12 42.52 -5.52
CA LYS A 251 2.33 43.55 -6.53
C LYS A 251 3.29 43.06 -7.61
N SER A 252 3.09 43.51 -8.84
CA SER A 252 4.01 43.28 -9.95
C SER A 252 5.38 43.90 -9.71
#